data_AF-A0A967N6J1-F1
#
_entry.id   AF-A0A967N6J1-F1
#
_cell.length_a   1.000
_cell.length_b   1.000
_cell.length_c   1.000
_cell.angle_alpha   90.00
_cell.angle_beta   90.00
_cell.angle_gamma   90.00
#
_symmetry.space_group_name_H-M   'P 1'
#
loop_
_entity.id
_entity.type
_entity.pdbx_description
1 polymer ?
#
loop_
_entity_poly.entity_id
_entity_poly.type
_entity_poly.pdbx_seq_one_letter_code
_entity_poly.pdbx_strand_id
1 'polypeptide(L)'
;MVDGRVAAVGDLEGSEADRTIDAAGMVVTPGFIDMHTHSELALIRDGRGLSKIRQGVTTEVVGESSSVAPRREGMEGGRWGVEPDWETLDGYFRRLESQGTSGNLMSYVSATQLRRYVIGEEHREPTPEELEEMKGLLAREMENGALGLVSRLETPGQEPTSAERSDTDELVELARVVAGYGGIYGSHIRYQDDRLVKGIEEAAEIGERAGLPVEIFHFKSAGYPVRGRLHEGLAAIERARARGVDIAADIYPYIAAAHGLDTEVPAWTHEGGTERFLERLADPELRPRIKREVTEYMTTKYYNEYEGTRGFDAVIISAVGHDPEE
;
A
#
# COMPACT_ATOMS: atom_id res chain seq x y z
N MET A 1 15.21 28.41 11.93
CA MET A 1 14.23 27.50 12.54
C MET A 1 14.18 27.84 14.03
N VAL A 2 12.99 27.92 14.63
CA VAL A 2 12.81 28.10 16.08
C VAL A 2 11.73 27.12 16.52
N ASP A 3 11.97 26.35 17.57
CA ASP A 3 11.04 25.34 18.11
C ASP A 3 10.44 24.42 17.03
N GLY A 4 11.28 23.92 16.12
CA GLY A 4 10.88 23.02 15.03
C GLY A 4 10.10 23.67 13.88
N ARG A 5 9.94 25.00 13.87
CA ARG A 5 9.18 25.72 12.84
C ARG A 5 10.05 26.67 12.02
N VAL A 6 9.61 26.93 10.78
CA VAL A 6 10.18 27.98 9.93
C VAL A 6 9.74 29.33 10.48
N ALA A 7 10.66 30.05 11.12
CA ALA A 7 10.38 31.34 11.75
C ALA A 7 10.37 32.51 10.75
N ALA A 8 11.23 32.46 9.73
CA ALA A 8 11.36 33.49 8.70
C ALA A 8 12.03 32.90 7.43
N VAL A 9 11.78 33.54 6.28
CA VAL A 9 12.42 33.26 4.99
C VAL A 9 12.78 34.59 4.35
N GLY A 10 14.03 34.75 3.91
CA GLY A 10 14.51 35.98 3.27
C GLY A 10 16.00 36.21 3.52
N ASP A 11 16.40 37.47 3.48
CA ASP A 11 17.70 37.90 3.99
C ASP A 11 17.64 37.94 5.52
N LEU A 12 18.47 37.12 6.15
CA LEU A 12 18.54 36.97 7.60
C LEU A 12 19.87 37.47 8.15
N GLU A 13 20.63 38.28 7.40
CA GLU A 13 21.85 38.92 7.89
C GLU A 13 21.57 39.70 9.18
N GLY A 14 22.41 39.48 10.19
CA GLY A 14 22.24 40.08 11.52
C GLY A 14 21.22 39.41 12.43
N SER A 15 20.53 38.36 11.99
CA SER A 15 19.69 37.53 12.87
C SER A 15 20.56 36.69 13.81
N GLU A 16 20.14 36.57 15.08
CA GLU A 16 20.78 35.67 16.03
C GLU A 16 20.32 34.22 15.81
N ALA A 17 21.26 33.27 15.85
CA ALA A 17 20.97 31.85 15.72
C ALA A 17 21.99 31.02 16.51
N ASP A 18 21.53 29.94 17.15
CA ASP A 18 22.40 28.98 17.85
C ASP A 18 23.30 28.20 16.87
N ARG A 19 22.84 28.04 15.62
CA ARG A 19 23.55 27.34 14.55
C ARG A 19 23.24 27.96 13.20
N THR A 20 24.30 28.26 12.46
CA THR A 20 24.23 28.67 11.05
C THR A 20 24.79 27.56 10.18
N ILE A 21 24.08 27.22 9.10
CA ILE A 21 24.52 26.22 8.11
C ILE A 21 24.77 26.96 6.80
N ASP A 22 25.98 26.85 6.27
CA ASP A 22 26.30 27.37 4.94
C ASP A 22 25.75 26.41 3.88
N ALA A 23 24.72 26.86 3.16
CA ALA A 23 24.09 26.14 2.06
C ALA A 23 24.40 26.81 0.70
N ALA A 24 25.50 27.56 0.59
CA ALA A 24 25.91 28.19 -0.65
C ALA A 24 26.04 27.15 -1.79
N GLY A 25 25.42 27.47 -2.94
CA GLY A 25 25.38 26.55 -4.09
C GLY A 25 24.45 25.35 -3.93
N MET A 26 23.65 25.28 -2.86
CA MET A 26 22.65 24.23 -2.62
C MET A 26 21.22 24.78 -2.73
N VAL A 27 20.25 23.88 -2.73
CA VAL A 27 18.82 24.22 -2.65
C VAL A 27 18.29 23.85 -1.28
N VAL A 28 17.56 24.78 -0.66
CA VAL A 28 16.81 24.51 0.58
C VAL A 28 15.34 24.36 0.20
N THR A 29 14.79 23.17 0.46
CA THR A 29 13.39 22.82 0.19
C THR A 29 12.70 22.38 1.47
N PRO A 30 11.36 22.30 1.50
CA PRO A 30 10.69 21.40 2.42
C PRO A 30 11.24 19.98 2.26
N GLY A 31 11.22 19.20 3.34
CA GLY A 31 11.53 17.78 3.24
C GLY A 31 10.50 17.05 2.38
N PHE A 32 10.93 16.00 1.69
CA PHE A 32 10.05 15.27 0.79
C PHE A 32 9.04 14.43 1.58
N ILE A 33 7.81 14.38 1.08
CA ILE A 33 6.75 13.50 1.57
C ILE A 33 6.67 12.33 0.60
N ASP A 34 7.01 11.14 1.09
CA ASP A 34 6.91 9.92 0.33
C ASP A 34 5.51 9.32 0.55
N MET A 35 4.64 9.47 -0.46
CA MET A 35 3.22 9.13 -0.40
C MET A 35 2.95 7.62 -0.37
N HIS A 36 3.97 6.79 -0.63
CA HIS A 36 3.77 5.35 -0.74
C HIS A 36 4.99 4.56 -0.27
N THR A 37 4.95 4.07 0.98
CA THR A 37 6.03 3.27 1.56
C THR A 37 5.52 2.02 2.28
N HIS A 38 6.45 1.11 2.56
CA HIS A 38 6.24 -0.12 3.33
C HIS A 38 7.24 -0.21 4.48
N SER A 39 7.35 0.89 5.23
CA SER A 39 8.32 1.08 6.31
C SER A 39 7.77 0.69 7.70
N GLU A 40 6.55 0.17 7.77
CA GLU A 40 5.76 -0.03 8.99
C GLU A 40 6.57 -0.70 10.12
N LEU A 41 7.08 -1.91 9.86
CA LEU A 41 7.89 -2.66 10.83
C LEU A 41 9.37 -2.38 10.71
N ALA A 42 9.83 -1.87 9.56
CA ALA A 42 11.21 -1.51 9.35
C ALA A 42 11.62 -0.35 10.28
N LEU A 43 10.73 0.62 10.50
CA LEU A 43 10.95 1.71 11.45
C LEU A 43 10.86 1.26 12.90
N ILE A 44 10.06 0.23 13.22
CA ILE A 44 10.09 -0.41 14.55
C ILE A 44 11.44 -1.09 14.79
N ARG A 45 11.97 -1.79 13.79
CA ARG A 45 13.28 -2.45 13.88
C ARG A 45 14.43 -1.44 13.97
N ASP A 46 14.38 -0.38 13.16
CA ASP A 46 15.41 0.66 13.08
C ASP A 46 14.79 2.03 12.80
N GLY A 47 14.53 2.79 13.86
CA GLY A 47 13.96 4.14 13.79
C GLY A 47 14.82 5.18 13.06
N ARG A 48 16.02 4.83 12.59
CA ARG A 48 16.85 5.74 11.79
C ARG A 48 16.31 5.95 10.37
N GLY A 49 15.53 5.02 9.82
CA GLY A 49 14.91 5.17 8.50
C GLY A 49 15.91 5.53 7.37
N LEU A 50 17.14 4.98 7.42
CA LEU A 50 18.28 5.46 6.61
C LEU A 50 18.05 5.40 5.10
N SER A 51 17.22 4.48 4.62
CA SER A 51 16.84 4.41 3.21
C SER A 51 16.08 5.64 2.74
N LYS A 52 15.31 6.29 3.64
CA LYS A 52 14.41 7.41 3.34
C LYS A 52 15.08 8.74 3.62
N ILE A 53 15.65 8.92 4.81
CA ILE A 53 16.28 10.21 5.18
C ILE A 53 17.46 10.59 4.27
N ARG A 54 18.19 9.60 3.71
CA ARG A 54 19.30 9.85 2.77
C ARG A 54 18.83 10.35 1.40
N GLN A 55 17.55 10.21 1.09
CA GLN A 55 16.92 10.75 -0.11
C GLN A 55 16.29 12.13 0.13
N GLY A 56 16.33 12.64 1.38
CA GLY A 56 15.66 13.89 1.75
C GLY A 56 14.19 13.71 2.15
N VAL A 57 13.71 12.47 2.27
CA VAL A 57 12.37 12.17 2.78
C VAL A 57 12.31 12.47 4.27
N THR A 58 11.34 13.27 4.68
CA THR A 58 11.07 13.62 6.08
C THR A 58 9.74 13.11 6.59
N THR A 59 8.84 12.70 5.69
CA THR A 59 7.54 12.14 6.03
C THR A 59 7.24 10.97 5.11
N GLU A 60 6.78 9.86 5.68
CA GLU A 60 6.37 8.67 4.94
C GLU A 60 4.89 8.38 5.17
N VAL A 61 4.23 7.83 4.15
CA VAL A 61 2.86 7.34 4.23
C VAL A 61 2.85 5.83 4.00
N VAL A 62 2.31 5.10 4.97
CA VAL A 62 2.30 3.62 5.01
C VAL A 62 0.87 3.05 5.03
N GLY A 63 0.76 1.73 4.95
CA GLY A 63 -0.47 1.00 5.25
C GLY A 63 -1.24 0.46 4.05
N GLU A 64 -0.69 0.54 2.82
CA GLU A 64 -1.38 0.08 1.59
C GLU A 64 -1.79 -1.40 1.63
N SER A 65 -0.86 -2.29 1.97
CA SER A 65 -1.11 -3.73 1.93
C SER A 65 -1.88 -4.20 3.17
N SER A 66 -1.17 -4.43 4.27
CA SER A 66 -1.75 -4.70 5.59
C SER A 66 -1.33 -3.55 6.48
N SER A 67 -2.29 -2.70 6.86
CA SER A 67 -2.02 -1.63 7.80
C SER A 67 -1.63 -2.22 9.16
N VAL A 68 -0.82 -1.47 9.92
CA VAL A 68 -0.33 -1.87 11.25
C VAL A 68 -1.44 -2.10 12.27
N ALA A 69 -2.64 -1.56 12.02
CA ALA A 69 -3.83 -1.68 12.84
C ALA A 69 -5.09 -1.56 11.94
N PRO A 70 -6.27 -2.00 12.39
CA PRO A 70 -6.54 -2.66 13.69
C PRO A 70 -6.03 -4.11 13.74
N ARG A 71 -5.68 -4.59 14.94
CA ARG A 71 -5.26 -5.98 15.19
C ARG A 71 -6.01 -6.57 16.38
N ARG A 72 -6.12 -7.90 16.40
CA ARG A 72 -6.57 -8.71 17.54
C ARG A 72 -5.57 -9.82 17.82
N GLU A 73 -5.64 -10.40 19.01
CA GLU A 73 -4.82 -11.56 19.39
C GLU A 73 -4.90 -12.67 18.32
N GLY A 74 -3.75 -13.23 17.95
CA GLY A 74 -3.65 -14.30 16.95
C GLY A 74 -3.59 -13.84 15.50
N MET A 75 -3.70 -12.54 15.19
CA MET A 75 -3.38 -12.05 13.85
C MET A 75 -1.88 -12.07 13.61
N GLU A 76 -1.45 -12.80 12.58
CA GLU A 76 -0.07 -12.76 12.09
C GLU A 76 0.27 -11.37 11.51
N GLY A 77 1.56 -11.06 11.45
CA GLY A 77 2.03 -9.77 10.93
C GLY A 77 3.46 -9.44 11.32
N GLY A 78 4.12 -10.27 12.13
CA GLY A 78 5.53 -10.09 12.43
C GLY A 78 6.43 -10.20 11.21
N ARG A 79 7.49 -9.39 11.19
CA ARG A 79 8.52 -9.42 10.15
C ARG A 79 9.84 -8.94 10.68
N TRP A 80 10.94 -9.51 10.18
CA TRP A 80 12.30 -9.09 10.50
C TRP A 80 12.62 -9.10 12.00
N GLY A 81 12.04 -10.04 12.75
CA GLY A 81 12.19 -10.16 14.20
C GLY A 81 11.40 -9.11 15.00
N VAL A 82 10.46 -8.40 14.37
CA VAL A 82 9.52 -7.51 15.04
C VAL A 82 8.15 -8.17 15.05
N GLU A 83 7.68 -8.49 16.25
CA GLU A 83 6.30 -8.92 16.48
C GLU A 83 5.45 -7.73 16.92
N PRO A 84 4.27 -7.49 16.31
CA PRO A 84 3.38 -6.42 16.73
C PRO A 84 2.92 -6.60 18.18
N ASP A 85 3.22 -5.61 19.02
CA ASP A 85 2.83 -5.52 20.43
C ASP A 85 1.72 -4.47 20.66
N TRP A 86 0.96 -4.14 19.61
CA TRP A 86 -0.13 -3.17 19.62
C TRP A 86 -1.38 -3.72 18.91
N GLU A 87 -2.54 -3.15 19.25
CA GLU A 87 -3.83 -3.48 18.63
C GLU A 87 -4.42 -2.33 17.79
N THR A 88 -4.12 -1.10 18.18
CA THR A 88 -4.65 0.12 17.56
C THR A 88 -3.53 0.93 16.91
N LEU A 89 -3.91 1.83 16.02
CA LEU A 89 -2.96 2.72 15.35
C LEU A 89 -2.29 3.68 16.34
N ASP A 90 -3.02 4.16 17.33
CA ASP A 90 -2.49 4.96 18.44
C ASP A 90 -1.47 4.16 19.27
N GLY A 91 -1.72 2.87 19.51
CA GLY A 91 -0.74 1.97 20.15
C GLY A 91 0.55 1.85 19.33
N TYR A 92 0.44 1.69 18.02
CA TYR A 92 1.58 1.69 17.10
C TYR A 92 2.35 3.02 17.11
N PHE A 93 1.65 4.15 17.04
CA PHE A 93 2.30 5.47 17.08
C PHE A 93 3.02 5.70 18.40
N ARG A 94 2.42 5.36 19.54
CA ARG A 94 3.12 5.41 20.84
C ARG A 94 4.34 4.50 20.88
N ARG A 95 4.27 3.33 20.25
CA ARG A 95 5.42 2.42 20.14
C ARG A 95 6.57 3.08 19.38
N LEU A 96 6.30 3.71 18.24
CA LEU A 96 7.29 4.48 17.46
C LEU A 96 7.85 5.67 18.25
N GLU A 97 6.99 6.44 18.91
CA GLU A 97 7.39 7.59 19.73
C GLU A 97 8.32 7.17 20.87
N SER A 98 8.02 6.04 21.53
CA SER A 98 8.80 5.55 22.68
C SER A 98 10.26 5.21 22.35
N GLN A 99 10.52 4.78 21.11
CA GLN A 99 11.88 4.45 20.64
C GLN A 99 12.55 5.59 19.85
N GLY A 100 11.74 6.52 19.33
CA GLY A 100 12.17 7.58 18.43
C GLY A 100 12.26 7.14 16.95
N THR A 101 11.89 8.05 16.07
CA THR A 101 12.05 7.92 14.61
C THR A 101 12.70 9.18 14.04
N SER A 102 13.46 9.04 12.95
CA SER A 102 14.13 10.17 12.30
C SER A 102 13.22 11.00 11.39
N GLY A 103 12.10 10.42 10.95
CA GLY A 103 11.10 11.07 10.09
C GLY A 103 9.70 10.93 10.65
N ASN A 104 8.77 11.71 10.12
CA ASN A 104 7.35 11.61 10.42
C ASN A 104 6.73 10.41 9.68
N LEU A 105 5.66 9.87 10.24
CA LEU A 105 4.93 8.76 9.66
C LEU A 105 3.43 9.04 9.71
N MET A 106 2.74 8.76 8.61
CA MET A 106 1.28 8.72 8.52
C MET A 106 0.87 7.33 8.04
N SER A 107 -0.28 6.82 8.50
CA SER A 107 -0.77 5.51 8.09
C SER A 107 -2.19 5.59 7.59
N TYR A 108 -2.47 4.91 6.48
CA TYR A 108 -3.82 4.49 6.15
C TYR A 108 -4.25 3.29 7.01
N VAL A 109 -5.56 3.04 7.03
CA VAL A 109 -6.16 1.77 7.45
C VAL A 109 -6.54 1.02 6.18
N SER A 110 -6.09 -0.23 6.05
CA SER A 110 -6.36 -1.04 4.87
C SER A 110 -7.72 -1.73 4.96
N ALA A 111 -8.50 -1.67 3.88
CA ALA A 111 -9.74 -2.44 3.73
C ALA A 111 -9.46 -3.96 3.89
N THR A 112 -8.31 -4.42 3.39
CA THR A 112 -7.81 -5.79 3.59
C THR A 112 -7.65 -6.11 5.08
N GLN A 113 -7.11 -5.18 5.87
CA GLN A 113 -6.91 -5.36 7.31
C GLN A 113 -8.25 -5.45 8.04
N LEU A 114 -9.23 -4.60 7.68
CA LEU A 114 -10.57 -4.62 8.27
C LEU A 114 -11.29 -5.95 7.98
N ARG A 115 -11.23 -6.43 6.74
CA ARG A 115 -11.82 -7.72 6.36
C ARG A 115 -11.16 -8.88 7.09
N ARG A 116 -9.84 -8.93 7.16
CA ARG A 116 -9.11 -9.95 7.94
C ARG A 116 -9.48 -9.92 9.42
N TYR A 117 -9.70 -8.72 9.96
CA TYR A 117 -10.14 -8.56 11.35
C TYR A 117 -11.54 -9.14 11.58
N VAL A 118 -12.51 -8.83 10.72
CA VAL A 118 -13.92 -9.21 10.95
C VAL A 118 -14.26 -10.60 10.40
N ILE A 119 -13.91 -10.85 9.13
CA ILE A 119 -14.28 -12.03 8.34
C ILE A 119 -13.23 -13.13 8.45
N GLY A 120 -11.95 -12.77 8.63
CA GLY A 120 -10.82 -13.70 8.55
C GLY A 120 -10.38 -13.98 7.11
N GLU A 121 -9.96 -15.22 6.84
CA GLU A 121 -9.44 -15.63 5.52
C GLU A 121 -10.53 -16.16 4.56
N GLU A 122 -11.80 -16.12 4.96
CA GLU A 122 -12.90 -16.64 4.14
C GLU A 122 -13.19 -15.75 2.92
N HIS A 123 -13.29 -16.38 1.74
CA HIS A 123 -13.59 -15.69 0.47
C HIS A 123 -15.09 -15.47 0.23
N ARG A 124 -15.69 -14.46 0.90
CA ARG A 124 -17.12 -14.12 0.76
C ARG A 124 -17.39 -12.62 0.96
N GLU A 125 -18.59 -12.17 0.58
CA GLU A 125 -19.08 -10.83 0.93
C GLU A 125 -19.32 -10.71 2.45
N PRO A 126 -19.11 -9.53 3.07
CA PRO A 126 -19.47 -9.29 4.45
C PRO A 126 -21.01 -9.33 4.62
N THR A 127 -21.48 -9.81 5.76
CA THR A 127 -22.86 -9.56 6.16
C THR A 127 -23.05 -8.07 6.51
N PRO A 128 -24.30 -7.57 6.57
CA PRO A 128 -24.54 -6.20 7.02
C PRO A 128 -23.95 -5.89 8.40
N GLU A 129 -24.00 -6.85 9.33
CA GLU A 129 -23.42 -6.71 10.67
C GLU A 129 -21.89 -6.63 10.63
N GLU A 130 -21.24 -7.45 9.81
CA GLU A 130 -19.79 -7.43 9.62
C GLU A 130 -19.32 -6.13 8.95
N LEU A 131 -20.08 -5.60 7.98
CA LEU A 131 -19.79 -4.31 7.37
C LEU A 131 -19.88 -3.16 8.39
N GLU A 132 -20.91 -3.17 9.25
CA GLU A 132 -21.01 -2.18 10.33
C GLU A 132 -19.88 -2.33 11.37
N GLU A 133 -19.43 -3.54 11.67
CA GLU A 133 -18.24 -3.76 12.50
C GLU A 133 -16.98 -3.18 11.86
N MET A 134 -16.75 -3.42 10.55
CA MET A 134 -15.63 -2.83 9.81
C MET A 134 -15.67 -1.30 9.81
N LYS A 135 -16.87 -0.70 9.65
CA LYS A 135 -17.07 0.75 9.73
C LYS A 135 -16.74 1.29 11.12
N GLY A 136 -17.15 0.59 12.19
CA GLY A 136 -16.83 0.96 13.57
C GLY A 136 -15.33 0.90 13.89
N LEU A 137 -14.64 -0.15 13.40
CA LEU A 137 -13.19 -0.27 13.52
C LEU A 137 -12.46 0.84 12.78
N LEU A 138 -12.89 1.15 11.54
CA LEU A 138 -12.33 2.23 10.75
C LEU A 138 -12.51 3.59 11.43
N ALA A 139 -13.71 3.89 11.94
CA ALA A 139 -13.98 5.12 12.70
C ALA A 139 -13.05 5.26 13.91
N ARG A 140 -12.86 4.17 14.68
CA ARG A 140 -11.91 4.14 15.81
C ARG A 140 -10.49 4.45 15.35
N GLU A 141 -10.03 3.88 14.25
CA GLU A 141 -8.67 4.14 13.78
C GLU A 141 -8.51 5.55 13.17
N MET A 142 -9.56 6.14 12.59
CA MET A 142 -9.56 7.57 12.22
C MET A 142 -9.41 8.46 13.47
N GLU A 143 -10.10 8.15 14.57
CA GLU A 143 -9.93 8.85 15.86
C GLU A 143 -8.52 8.67 16.44
N ASN A 144 -7.87 7.55 16.14
CA ASN A 144 -6.48 7.27 16.52
C ASN A 144 -5.43 7.89 15.56
N GLY A 145 -5.85 8.71 14.61
CA GLY A 145 -4.95 9.47 13.73
C GLY A 145 -4.64 8.82 12.38
N ALA A 146 -5.49 7.93 11.89
CA ALA A 146 -5.37 7.43 10.52
C ALA A 146 -5.55 8.56 9.49
N LEU A 147 -4.75 8.51 8.43
CA LEU A 147 -4.86 9.42 7.28
C LEU A 147 -6.14 9.16 6.47
N GLY A 148 -6.62 7.93 6.47
CA GLY A 148 -7.82 7.52 5.75
C GLY A 148 -7.89 6.02 5.49
N LEU A 149 -8.63 5.65 4.46
CA LEU A 149 -8.80 4.27 3.99
C LEU A 149 -7.90 4.01 2.80
N VAL A 150 -7.31 2.82 2.73
CA VAL A 150 -6.65 2.33 1.52
C VAL A 150 -7.19 0.99 1.09
N SER A 151 -7.18 0.74 -0.21
CA SER A 151 -7.45 -0.58 -0.78
C SER A 151 -6.29 -1.07 -1.63
N ARG A 152 -6.06 -2.38 -1.58
CA ARG A 152 -5.29 -3.12 -2.56
C ARG A 152 -6.22 -4.13 -3.20
N LEU A 153 -6.52 -3.91 -4.48
CA LEU A 153 -7.56 -4.65 -5.21
C LEU A 153 -6.97 -5.59 -6.27
N GLU A 154 -5.65 -5.60 -6.40
CA GLU A 154 -4.90 -6.44 -7.32
C GLU A 154 -3.65 -7.01 -6.63
N THR A 155 -3.43 -8.31 -6.85
CA THR A 155 -2.13 -8.97 -6.70
C THR A 155 -1.86 -9.72 -7.99
N PRO A 156 -0.75 -9.42 -8.69
CA PRO A 156 -0.37 -10.13 -9.89
C PRO A 156 -0.27 -11.64 -9.64
N GLY A 157 -0.77 -12.42 -10.60
CA GLY A 157 -0.58 -13.86 -10.65
C GLY A 157 -1.47 -14.67 -9.70
N GLN A 158 -2.44 -14.06 -9.00
CA GLN A 158 -3.32 -14.75 -8.05
C GLN A 158 -4.81 -14.48 -8.26
N GLU A 159 -5.65 -15.39 -7.77
CA GLU A 159 -7.05 -15.02 -7.52
C GLU A 159 -7.08 -13.98 -6.40
N PRO A 160 -7.96 -12.96 -6.49
CA PRO A 160 -8.15 -12.01 -5.42
C PRO A 160 -8.41 -12.73 -4.10
N THR A 161 -7.56 -12.47 -3.11
CA THR A 161 -7.77 -12.82 -1.71
C THR A 161 -9.12 -12.27 -1.25
N SER A 162 -9.69 -12.78 -0.15
CA SER A 162 -10.95 -12.22 0.39
C SER A 162 -10.88 -10.70 0.50
N ALA A 163 -9.72 -10.19 0.89
CA ALA A 163 -9.40 -8.79 1.04
C ALA A 163 -9.37 -7.96 -0.26
N GLU A 164 -9.07 -8.56 -1.41
CA GLU A 164 -9.04 -7.89 -2.73
C GLU A 164 -10.42 -7.96 -3.43
N ARG A 165 -11.34 -8.75 -2.86
CA ARG A 165 -12.72 -8.90 -3.35
C ARG A 165 -13.69 -7.85 -2.80
N SER A 166 -13.24 -6.87 -2.00
CA SER A 166 -14.08 -5.72 -1.67
C SER A 166 -14.65 -5.13 -2.95
N ASP A 167 -15.97 -5.11 -3.05
CA ASP A 167 -16.64 -4.49 -4.18
C ASP A 167 -16.67 -2.97 -4.02
N THR A 168 -17.10 -2.28 -5.08
CA THR A 168 -17.17 -0.82 -5.09
C THR A 168 -18.15 -0.27 -4.04
N ASP A 169 -19.23 -0.98 -3.75
CA ASP A 169 -20.26 -0.52 -2.79
C ASP A 169 -19.76 -0.62 -1.34
N GLU A 170 -19.10 -1.72 -1.00
CA GLU A 170 -18.40 -1.90 0.28
C GLU A 170 -17.34 -0.82 0.50
N LEU A 171 -16.51 -0.55 -0.51
CA LEU A 171 -15.48 0.50 -0.43
C LEU A 171 -16.11 1.89 -0.29
N VAL A 172 -17.24 2.17 -0.95
CA VAL A 172 -17.99 3.41 -0.77
C VAL A 172 -18.52 3.56 0.65
N GLU A 173 -19.06 2.50 1.24
CA GLU A 173 -19.56 2.53 2.63
C GLU A 173 -18.44 2.80 3.65
N LEU A 174 -17.26 2.20 3.46
CA LEU A 174 -16.08 2.46 4.29
C LEU A 174 -15.53 3.87 4.05
N ALA A 175 -15.44 4.29 2.79
CA ALA A 175 -14.92 5.61 2.43
C ALA A 175 -15.81 6.76 2.96
N ARG A 176 -17.13 6.54 3.09
CA ARG A 176 -18.05 7.50 3.75
C ARG A 176 -17.71 7.73 5.22
N VAL A 177 -17.22 6.71 5.92
CA VAL A 177 -16.72 6.88 7.30
C VAL A 177 -15.54 7.85 7.27
N VAL A 178 -14.55 7.60 6.41
CA VAL A 178 -13.35 8.45 6.28
C VAL A 178 -13.68 9.89 5.89
N ALA A 179 -14.63 10.08 4.98
CA ALA A 179 -15.11 11.42 4.59
C ALA A 179 -15.62 12.22 5.79
N GLY A 180 -16.28 11.57 6.76
CA GLY A 180 -16.74 12.19 8.01
C GLY A 180 -15.61 12.73 8.90
N TYR A 181 -14.39 12.22 8.74
CA TYR A 181 -13.18 12.67 9.45
C TYR A 181 -12.27 13.56 8.57
N GLY A 182 -12.66 13.84 7.32
CA GLY A 182 -11.85 14.63 6.38
C GLY A 182 -10.60 13.91 5.86
N GLY A 183 -10.60 12.57 5.87
CA GLY A 183 -9.48 11.77 5.37
C GLY A 183 -9.50 11.54 3.85
N ILE A 184 -8.59 10.70 3.39
CA ILE A 184 -8.35 10.41 1.96
C ILE A 184 -8.61 8.93 1.67
N TYR A 185 -9.04 8.60 0.45
CA TYR A 185 -9.06 7.23 -0.05
C TYR A 185 -7.85 6.95 -0.96
N GLY A 186 -6.96 6.05 -0.54
CA GLY A 186 -5.86 5.54 -1.36
C GLY A 186 -6.23 4.24 -2.08
N SER A 187 -5.72 4.02 -3.29
CA SER A 187 -5.94 2.75 -3.98
C SER A 187 -4.74 2.28 -4.79
N HIS A 188 -4.30 1.06 -4.49
CA HIS A 188 -3.77 0.16 -5.50
C HIS A 188 -4.97 -0.42 -6.26
N ILE A 189 -5.27 0.23 -7.39
CA ILE A 189 -6.48 -0.01 -8.19
C ILE A 189 -6.55 -1.44 -8.71
N ARG A 190 -7.78 -1.90 -8.96
CA ARG A 190 -8.10 -3.28 -9.34
C ARG A 190 -7.48 -3.75 -10.64
N TYR A 191 -7.21 -2.82 -11.55
CA TYR A 191 -6.67 -3.13 -12.86
C TYR A 191 -5.59 -2.14 -13.26
N GLN A 192 -4.40 -2.66 -13.57
CA GLN A 192 -3.31 -1.87 -14.15
C GLN A 192 -2.94 -2.33 -15.57
N ASP A 193 -3.65 -3.33 -16.09
CA ASP A 193 -3.48 -3.91 -17.42
C ASP A 193 -4.28 -3.13 -18.49
N ASP A 194 -4.86 -3.82 -19.48
CA ASP A 194 -5.62 -3.20 -20.57
C ASP A 194 -6.94 -2.59 -20.09
N ARG A 195 -7.32 -2.87 -18.84
CA ARG A 195 -8.46 -2.32 -18.11
C ARG A 195 -8.07 -1.17 -17.18
N LEU A 196 -6.85 -0.62 -17.27
CA LEU A 196 -6.38 0.52 -16.45
C LEU A 196 -7.42 1.64 -16.29
N VAL A 197 -8.05 2.07 -17.39
CA VAL A 197 -9.08 3.13 -17.36
C VAL A 197 -10.27 2.75 -16.48
N LYS A 198 -10.69 1.47 -16.50
CA LYS A 198 -11.77 0.97 -15.64
C LYS A 198 -11.38 1.03 -14.17
N GLY A 199 -10.15 0.65 -13.81
CA GLY A 199 -9.65 0.73 -12.44
C GLY A 199 -9.62 2.17 -11.90
N ILE A 200 -9.23 3.12 -12.74
CA ILE A 200 -9.22 4.55 -12.40
C ILE A 200 -10.64 5.10 -12.23
N GLU A 201 -11.57 4.76 -13.12
CA GLU A 201 -12.95 5.23 -13.01
C GLU A 201 -13.68 4.58 -11.81
N GLU A 202 -13.33 3.35 -11.41
CA GLU A 202 -13.81 2.74 -10.15
C GLU A 202 -13.31 3.54 -8.93
N ALA A 203 -12.02 3.87 -8.87
CA ALA A 203 -11.48 4.69 -7.77
C ALA A 203 -12.11 6.09 -7.72
N ALA A 204 -12.32 6.70 -8.89
CA ALA A 204 -13.00 7.99 -9.01
C ALA A 204 -14.47 7.91 -8.57
N GLU A 205 -15.19 6.83 -8.94
CA GLU A 205 -16.56 6.58 -8.50
C GLU A 205 -16.64 6.48 -6.96
N ILE A 206 -15.69 5.80 -6.32
CA ILE A 206 -15.64 5.68 -4.85
C ILE A 206 -15.50 7.06 -4.22
N GLY A 207 -14.53 7.86 -4.68
CA GLY A 207 -14.32 9.24 -4.21
C GLY A 207 -15.54 10.14 -4.42
N GLU A 208 -16.19 10.03 -5.59
CA GLU A 208 -17.39 10.80 -5.94
C GLU A 208 -18.59 10.43 -5.06
N ARG A 209 -18.86 9.14 -4.85
CA ARG A 209 -20.00 8.63 -4.08
C ARG A 209 -19.85 8.80 -2.56
N ALA A 210 -18.62 8.84 -2.07
CA ALA A 210 -18.31 9.03 -0.66
C ALA A 210 -17.94 10.49 -0.30
N GLY A 211 -17.59 11.32 -1.28
CA GLY A 211 -17.33 12.75 -1.10
C GLY A 211 -15.97 13.06 -0.47
N LEU A 212 -14.91 12.36 -0.89
CA LEU A 212 -13.55 12.54 -0.36
C LEU A 212 -12.48 12.47 -1.47
N PRO A 213 -11.27 13.01 -1.23
CA PRO A 213 -10.16 12.92 -2.17
C PRO A 213 -9.67 11.48 -2.40
N VAL A 214 -9.11 11.24 -3.58
CA VAL A 214 -8.61 9.94 -4.04
C VAL A 214 -7.14 10.04 -4.41
N GLU A 215 -6.32 9.10 -3.95
CA GLU A 215 -4.92 8.94 -4.35
C GLU A 215 -4.73 7.57 -5.04
N ILE A 216 -4.33 7.57 -6.30
CA ILE A 216 -3.95 6.35 -7.02
C ILE A 216 -2.47 6.08 -6.77
N PHE A 217 -2.17 4.95 -6.13
CA PHE A 217 -0.80 4.57 -5.86
C PHE A 217 -0.12 3.95 -7.08
N HIS A 218 1.19 4.21 -7.17
CA HIS A 218 2.12 3.65 -8.14
C HIS A 218 1.54 3.54 -9.55
N PHE A 219 0.94 4.64 -10.02
CA PHE A 219 0.19 4.73 -11.26
C PHE A 219 1.02 4.26 -12.46
N LYS A 220 0.55 3.19 -13.10
CA LYS A 220 1.28 2.52 -14.18
C LYS A 220 0.32 1.82 -15.16
N SER A 221 0.85 1.55 -16.35
CA SER A 221 0.30 0.56 -17.28
C SER A 221 1.17 -0.71 -17.16
N ALA A 222 0.68 -1.71 -16.43
CA ALA A 222 1.41 -2.93 -16.11
C ALA A 222 1.38 -3.92 -17.27
N GLY A 223 2.56 -4.31 -17.74
CA GLY A 223 2.75 -5.33 -18.76
C GLY A 223 3.09 -4.84 -20.17
N TYR A 224 3.85 -5.66 -20.91
CA TYR A 224 4.21 -5.40 -22.30
C TYR A 224 3.02 -5.12 -23.25
N PRO A 225 1.88 -5.84 -23.17
CA PRO A 225 0.76 -5.62 -24.08
C PRO A 225 0.16 -4.21 -24.01
N VAL A 226 0.30 -3.52 -22.88
CA VAL A 226 -0.27 -2.19 -22.64
C VAL A 226 0.78 -1.09 -22.53
N ARG A 227 2.03 -1.42 -22.86
CA ARG A 227 3.14 -0.47 -22.81
C ARG A 227 2.82 0.76 -23.67
N GLY A 228 2.93 1.94 -23.05
CA GLY A 228 2.68 3.22 -23.70
C GLY A 228 1.24 3.71 -23.58
N ARG A 229 0.33 2.96 -22.97
CA ARG A 229 -1.08 3.35 -22.77
C ARG A 229 -1.34 4.21 -21.53
N LEU A 230 -0.30 4.60 -20.78
CA LEU A 230 -0.44 5.45 -19.59
C LEU A 230 -1.17 6.78 -19.86
N HIS A 231 -1.06 7.30 -21.09
CA HIS A 231 -1.79 8.50 -21.53
C HIS A 231 -3.32 8.34 -21.46
N GLU A 232 -3.85 7.13 -21.64
CA GLU A 232 -5.28 6.85 -21.48
C GLU A 232 -5.72 6.95 -20.01
N GLY A 233 -4.86 6.49 -19.10
CA GLY A 233 -5.08 6.63 -17.66
C GLY A 233 -5.04 8.09 -17.20
N LEU A 234 -4.07 8.87 -17.70
CA LEU A 234 -4.02 10.32 -17.46
C LEU A 234 -5.32 11.01 -17.94
N ALA A 235 -5.81 10.65 -19.12
CA ALA A 235 -7.07 11.19 -19.62
C ALA A 235 -8.27 10.78 -18.74
N ALA A 236 -8.25 9.62 -18.08
CA ALA A 236 -9.28 9.21 -17.14
C ALA A 236 -9.27 10.05 -15.85
N ILE A 237 -8.09 10.29 -15.29
CA ILE A 237 -7.91 11.20 -14.14
C ILE A 237 -8.42 12.60 -14.47
N GLU A 238 -8.05 13.15 -15.63
CA GLU A 238 -8.51 14.48 -16.07
C GLU A 238 -10.04 14.54 -16.28
N ARG A 239 -10.66 13.46 -16.78
CA ARG A 239 -12.12 13.38 -16.89
C ARG A 239 -12.80 13.34 -15.51
N ALA A 240 -12.24 12.61 -14.55
CA ALA A 240 -12.76 12.58 -13.19
C ALA A 240 -12.66 13.96 -12.52
N ARG A 241 -11.51 14.63 -12.65
CA ARG A 241 -11.32 16.02 -12.19
C ARG A 241 -12.31 16.99 -12.83
N ALA A 242 -12.57 16.86 -14.13
CA ALA A 242 -13.55 17.70 -14.83
C ALA A 242 -14.99 17.52 -14.33
N ARG A 243 -15.31 16.40 -13.67
CA ARG A 243 -16.60 16.15 -13.00
C ARG A 243 -16.61 16.56 -11.53
N GLY A 244 -15.48 17.03 -10.98
CA GLY A 244 -15.37 17.54 -9.61
C GLY A 244 -14.74 16.57 -8.61
N VAL A 245 -14.22 15.43 -9.06
CA VAL A 245 -13.50 14.48 -8.19
C VAL A 245 -12.10 15.01 -7.91
N ASP A 246 -11.74 15.17 -6.64
CA ASP A 246 -10.36 15.44 -6.23
C ASP A 246 -9.57 14.14 -6.28
N ILE A 247 -8.87 13.92 -7.38
CA ILE A 247 -8.10 12.70 -7.62
C ILE A 247 -6.67 13.04 -8.03
N ALA A 248 -5.71 12.39 -7.39
CA ALA A 248 -4.29 12.49 -7.66
C ALA A 248 -3.66 11.09 -7.77
N ALA A 249 -2.37 11.06 -8.09
CA ALA A 249 -1.63 9.82 -8.30
C ALA A 249 -0.14 10.02 -8.08
N ASP A 250 0.52 8.99 -7.56
CA ASP A 250 1.98 8.92 -7.43
C ASP A 250 2.60 7.90 -8.38
N ILE A 251 3.91 8.02 -8.57
CA ILE A 251 4.74 7.05 -9.28
C ILE A 251 6.04 6.86 -8.53
N TYR A 252 6.68 5.70 -8.73
CA TYR A 252 8.11 5.57 -8.53
C TYR A 252 8.84 5.74 -9.88
N PRO A 253 10.01 6.40 -9.93
CA PRO A 253 10.69 6.75 -11.17
C PRO A 253 11.51 5.59 -11.76
N TYR A 254 10.92 4.39 -11.83
CA TYR A 254 11.55 3.18 -12.35
C TYR A 254 10.64 2.47 -13.36
N ILE A 255 11.26 1.73 -14.27
CA ILE A 255 10.56 0.95 -15.29
C ILE A 255 10.25 -0.49 -14.86
N ALA A 256 10.48 -0.82 -13.59
CA ALA A 256 10.32 -2.15 -13.02
C ALA A 256 9.58 -2.07 -11.69
N ALA A 257 8.64 -3.00 -11.48
CA ALA A 257 7.97 -3.22 -10.20
C ALA A 257 8.75 -4.23 -9.34
N ALA A 258 8.39 -4.32 -8.06
CA ALA A 258 8.94 -5.31 -7.13
C ALA A 258 7.84 -5.79 -6.17
N HIS A 259 7.66 -7.10 -6.06
CA HIS A 259 6.81 -7.77 -5.09
C HIS A 259 7.35 -9.19 -4.82
N GLY A 260 6.68 -9.95 -3.96
CA GLY A 260 7.04 -11.34 -3.67
C GLY A 260 6.86 -12.23 -4.91
N LEU A 261 7.80 -13.13 -5.17
CA LEU A 261 7.72 -14.07 -6.31
C LEU A 261 6.60 -15.10 -6.11
N ASP A 262 6.25 -15.37 -4.87
CA ASP A 262 5.19 -16.30 -4.46
C ASP A 262 3.80 -15.86 -4.96
N THR A 263 3.61 -14.56 -5.28
CA THR A 263 2.39 -14.07 -5.92
C THR A 263 2.20 -14.61 -7.33
N GLU A 264 3.26 -15.04 -8.01
CA GLU A 264 3.11 -15.60 -9.36
C GLU A 264 2.53 -17.01 -9.37
N VAL A 265 2.34 -17.62 -8.20
CA VAL A 265 1.85 -19.00 -8.04
C VAL A 265 0.34 -18.99 -7.72
N PRO A 266 -0.47 -19.88 -8.34
CA PRO A 266 -1.93 -19.89 -8.18
C PRO A 266 -2.41 -19.87 -6.73
N ALA A 267 -3.47 -19.11 -6.43
CA ALA A 267 -3.96 -18.91 -5.07
C ALA A 267 -4.22 -20.22 -4.28
N TRP A 268 -4.74 -21.28 -4.92
CA TRP A 268 -4.98 -22.57 -4.27
C TRP A 268 -3.71 -23.20 -3.67
N THR A 269 -2.52 -22.85 -4.17
CA THR A 269 -1.27 -23.35 -3.59
C THR A 269 -0.98 -22.73 -2.24
N HIS A 270 -1.55 -21.57 -1.93
CA HIS A 270 -1.36 -20.83 -0.67
C HIS A 270 -2.33 -21.26 0.43
N GLU A 271 -3.39 -22.00 0.09
CA GLU A 271 -4.43 -22.41 1.05
C GLU A 271 -3.85 -23.21 2.23
N GLY A 272 -4.05 -22.76 3.46
CA GLY A 272 -3.49 -23.42 4.64
C GLY A 272 -2.06 -22.98 4.99
N GLY A 273 -1.58 -21.87 4.43
CA GLY A 273 -0.38 -21.16 4.88
C GLY A 273 0.93 -21.61 4.24
N THR A 274 2.03 -20.98 4.66
CA THR A 274 3.36 -21.11 4.07
C THR A 274 3.88 -22.54 4.05
N GLU A 275 3.70 -23.31 5.12
CA GLU A 275 4.16 -24.70 5.18
C GLU A 275 3.50 -25.56 4.09
N ARG A 276 2.17 -25.46 3.96
CA ARG A 276 1.41 -26.18 2.92
C ARG A 276 1.76 -25.71 1.52
N PHE A 277 2.02 -24.43 1.35
CA PHE A 277 2.51 -23.88 0.10
C PHE A 277 3.83 -24.51 -0.32
N LEU A 278 4.81 -24.57 0.59
CA LEU A 278 6.10 -25.20 0.33
C LEU A 278 5.99 -26.70 0.05
N GLU A 279 5.14 -27.43 0.79
CA GLU A 279 4.85 -28.84 0.53
C GLU A 279 4.32 -29.06 -0.89
N ARG A 280 3.33 -28.25 -1.33
CA ARG A 280 2.76 -28.33 -2.68
C ARG A 280 3.78 -27.99 -3.77
N LEU A 281 4.70 -27.06 -3.53
CA LEU A 281 5.79 -26.75 -4.46
C LEU A 281 6.82 -27.88 -4.57
N ALA A 282 7.03 -28.63 -3.48
CA ALA A 282 7.94 -29.77 -3.44
C ALA A 282 7.32 -31.04 -4.06
N ASP A 283 5.99 -31.14 -4.08
CA ASP A 283 5.26 -32.30 -4.60
C ASP A 283 5.46 -32.48 -6.13
N PRO A 284 6.09 -33.58 -6.57
CA PRO A 284 6.36 -33.83 -7.99
C PRO A 284 5.08 -34.07 -8.82
N GLU A 285 3.97 -34.47 -8.22
CA GLU A 285 2.69 -34.68 -8.89
C GLU A 285 1.94 -33.35 -9.11
N LEU A 286 2.08 -32.40 -8.18
CA LEU A 286 1.46 -31.07 -8.29
C LEU A 286 2.28 -30.10 -9.13
N ARG A 287 3.61 -30.22 -9.11
CA ARG A 287 4.52 -29.26 -9.76
C ARG A 287 4.26 -29.06 -11.27
N PRO A 288 3.94 -30.07 -12.09
CA PRO A 288 3.59 -29.87 -13.50
C PRO A 288 2.33 -29.03 -13.68
N ARG A 289 1.31 -29.25 -12.84
CA ARG A 289 0.09 -28.46 -12.85
C ARG A 289 0.37 -27.01 -12.48
N ILE A 290 1.13 -26.79 -11.41
CA ILE A 290 1.51 -25.44 -10.94
C ILE A 290 2.25 -24.70 -12.05
N LYS A 291 3.30 -25.30 -12.64
CA LYS A 291 4.05 -24.68 -13.75
C LYS A 291 3.16 -24.29 -14.91
N ARG A 292 2.27 -25.20 -15.35
CA ARG A 292 1.33 -24.94 -16.43
C ARG A 292 0.40 -23.79 -16.08
N GLU A 293 -0.13 -23.76 -14.86
CA GLU A 293 -1.05 -22.70 -14.46
C GLU A 293 -0.36 -21.33 -14.42
N VAL A 294 0.89 -21.26 -13.93
CA VAL A 294 1.71 -20.04 -13.97
C VAL A 294 1.95 -19.54 -15.40
N THR A 295 2.29 -20.44 -16.34
CA THR A 295 2.69 -20.03 -17.69
C THR A 295 1.55 -19.91 -18.70
N GLU A 296 0.39 -20.53 -18.45
CA GLU A 296 -0.71 -20.65 -19.42
C GLU A 296 -2.09 -20.27 -18.89
N TYR A 297 -2.41 -20.52 -17.61
CA TYR A 297 -3.78 -20.39 -17.09
C TYR A 297 -4.01 -19.05 -16.40
N MET A 298 -3.10 -18.65 -15.50
CA MET A 298 -3.22 -17.40 -14.75
C MET A 298 -3.24 -16.20 -15.69
N THR A 299 -2.54 -16.29 -16.82
CA THR A 299 -2.50 -15.28 -17.86
C THR A 299 -3.83 -15.01 -18.57
N THR A 300 -4.77 -15.96 -18.52
CA THR A 300 -6.09 -15.81 -19.18
C THR A 300 -7.17 -15.17 -18.28
N LYS A 301 -6.91 -15.06 -16.97
CA LYS A 301 -7.90 -14.62 -15.98
C LYS A 301 -7.43 -13.42 -15.15
N TYR A 302 -6.12 -13.31 -14.91
CA TYR A 302 -5.52 -12.29 -14.07
C TYR A 302 -4.24 -11.77 -14.73
N TYR A 303 -3.88 -10.52 -14.44
CA TYR A 303 -2.55 -10.04 -14.81
C TYR A 303 -1.51 -10.92 -14.13
N ASN A 304 -0.55 -11.44 -14.88
CA ASN A 304 0.54 -12.28 -14.37
C ASN A 304 1.86 -11.75 -14.95
N GLU A 305 2.90 -11.65 -14.13
CA GLU A 305 4.18 -11.06 -14.53
C GLU A 305 4.91 -11.92 -15.56
N TYR A 306 4.59 -13.20 -15.72
CA TYR A 306 5.13 -14.01 -16.82
C TYR A 306 4.74 -13.47 -18.21
N GLU A 307 3.56 -12.87 -18.37
CA GLU A 307 3.16 -12.16 -19.58
C GLU A 307 3.48 -10.67 -19.53
N GLY A 308 3.38 -10.09 -18.33
CA GLY A 308 3.73 -8.69 -18.08
C GLY A 308 5.20 -8.40 -18.37
N THR A 309 6.06 -9.37 -18.06
CA THR A 309 7.47 -9.46 -18.43
C THR A 309 7.61 -10.46 -19.59
N ARG A 310 8.69 -10.44 -20.38
CA ARG A 310 8.83 -11.36 -21.54
C ARG A 310 9.23 -12.77 -21.08
N GLY A 311 8.46 -13.35 -20.17
CA GLY A 311 8.79 -14.53 -19.40
C GLY A 311 9.78 -14.26 -18.24
N PHE A 312 10.04 -15.30 -17.45
CA PHE A 312 10.87 -15.22 -16.24
C PHE A 312 12.33 -14.78 -16.47
N ASP A 313 12.83 -14.80 -17.71
CA ASP A 313 14.16 -14.26 -18.04
C ASP A 313 14.29 -12.76 -17.74
N ALA A 314 13.16 -12.04 -17.62
CA ALA A 314 13.11 -10.63 -17.25
C ALA A 314 12.87 -10.40 -15.74
N VAL A 315 12.72 -11.45 -14.94
CA VAL A 315 12.54 -11.37 -13.49
C VAL A 315 13.89 -11.44 -12.78
N ILE A 316 14.16 -10.48 -11.90
CA ILE A 316 15.38 -10.42 -11.09
C ILE A 316 15.03 -10.72 -9.64
N ILE A 317 15.70 -11.72 -9.05
CA ILE A 317 15.61 -11.98 -7.61
C ILE A 317 16.55 -11.01 -6.90
N SER A 318 15.98 -9.99 -6.26
CA SER A 318 16.72 -8.94 -5.55
C SER A 318 17.12 -9.34 -4.13
N ALA A 319 16.33 -10.22 -3.49
CA ALA A 319 16.61 -10.79 -2.19
C ALA A 319 15.95 -12.17 -2.07
N VAL A 320 16.64 -13.06 -1.36
CA VAL A 320 16.05 -14.28 -0.80
C VAL A 320 16.16 -14.09 0.71
N GLY A 321 15.03 -14.15 1.41
CA GLY A 321 15.06 -14.09 2.87
C GLY A 321 15.78 -15.31 3.41
N HIS A 322 16.97 -15.11 3.99
CA HIS A 322 17.51 -16.06 4.95
C HIS A 322 16.85 -15.76 6.29
N ASP A 323 16.29 -16.78 6.92
CA ASP A 323 15.99 -16.74 8.33
C ASP A 323 17.32 -16.45 9.06
N PRO A 324 17.46 -15.38 9.87
CA PRO A 324 18.72 -15.10 10.56
C PRO A 324 19.12 -16.19 11.57
N GLU A 325 18.24 -17.17 11.83
CA GLU A 325 18.46 -18.31 12.72
C GLU A 325 18.97 -19.59 12.01
N GLU A 326 19.19 -19.57 10.69
CA GLU A 326 19.96 -20.61 9.94
C GLU A 326 21.33 -20.09 9.45
#